data_AF-A0A402D746-F1
#
_entry.id   AF-A0A402D746-F1
#
_cell.length_a   1.000
_cell.length_b   1.000
_cell.length_c   1.000
_cell.angle_alpha   90.00
_cell.angle_beta   90.00
_cell.angle_gamma   90.00
#
_symmetry.space_group_name_H-M   'P 1'
#
loop_
_entity.id
_entity.type
_entity.pdbx_description
1 polymer ?
#
loop_
_entity_poly.entity_id
_entity_poly.type
_entity_poly.pdbx_seq_one_letter_code
_entity_poly.pdbx_strand_id
1 'polypeptide(L)'
;MSQQLPLLCDHGLTQATSDALRRAGVTASRITQTDGHARASKKTHEFEAGLINGRQYCAAVDISVHGMTDLMIRDELVALAREGIAGFYRAPGKDGWSGVQHIHAIDCNLPMKLALREQVHDWLHGKNGLVNHEAYKFWQPCATAQACVRNAFLAHNPADN
;
A
#
# COMPACT_ATOMS: atom_id res chain seq x y z
N MET A 1 14.82 23.51 -13.91
CA MET A 1 15.10 22.49 -12.88
C MET A 1 13.85 22.38 -12.02
N SER A 2 13.07 21.30 -12.12
CA SER A 2 11.91 21.12 -11.24
C SER A 2 12.42 20.84 -9.83
N GLN A 3 12.02 21.65 -8.85
CA GLN A 3 12.33 21.35 -7.45
C GLN A 3 11.62 20.06 -7.05
N GLN A 4 12.39 19.08 -6.57
CA GLN A 4 11.88 17.85 -6.00
C GLN A 4 11.14 18.20 -4.70
N LEU A 5 9.87 17.78 -4.59
CA LEU A 5 9.12 17.97 -3.35
C LEU A 5 9.74 17.12 -2.23
N PRO A 6 9.68 17.55 -0.95
CA PRO A 6 10.16 16.74 0.17
C PRO A 6 9.47 15.37 0.20
N LEU A 7 9.92 14.41 1.02
CA LEU A 7 9.16 13.15 1.18
C LEU A 7 7.86 13.41 1.95
N LEU A 8 6.87 12.52 1.80
CA LEU A 8 5.68 12.56 2.67
C LEU A 8 6.00 12.05 4.08
N CYS A 9 7.01 11.17 4.19
CA CYS A 9 7.60 10.71 5.43
C CYS A 9 9.10 10.54 5.18
N ASP A 10 9.93 11.07 6.07
CA ASP A 10 11.39 11.09 5.89
C ASP A 10 12.03 9.70 6.05
N HIS A 11 11.25 8.72 6.54
CA HIS A 11 11.67 7.33 6.78
C HIS A 11 10.76 6.34 6.04
N GLY A 12 11.34 5.28 5.48
CA GLY A 12 10.62 4.15 4.87
C GLY A 12 10.00 4.40 3.49
N LEU A 13 9.78 5.65 3.06
CA LEU A 13 9.26 5.96 1.72
C LEU A 13 10.37 6.32 0.73
N THR A 14 10.22 5.84 -0.50
CA THR A 14 10.98 6.36 -1.64
C THR A 14 10.37 7.68 -2.13
N GLN A 15 11.13 8.45 -2.91
CA GLN A 15 10.59 9.65 -3.55
C GLN A 15 9.45 9.30 -4.51
N ALA A 16 9.63 8.25 -5.33
CA ALA A 16 8.62 7.82 -6.28
C ALA A 16 7.31 7.47 -5.58
N THR A 17 7.37 6.74 -4.47
CA THR A 17 6.21 6.41 -3.63
C THR A 17 5.57 7.67 -3.05
N SER A 18 6.37 8.62 -2.53
CA SER A 18 5.84 9.88 -2.01
C SER A 18 5.10 10.69 -3.09
N ASP A 19 5.62 10.71 -4.31
CA ASP A 19 5.01 11.44 -5.43
C ASP A 19 3.75 10.72 -5.95
N ALA A 20 3.74 9.38 -5.97
CA ALA A 20 2.56 8.58 -6.28
C ALA A 20 1.44 8.81 -5.27
N LEU A 21 1.75 8.75 -3.98
CA LEU A 21 0.80 9.05 -2.89
C LEU A 21 0.22 10.46 -3.01
N ARG A 22 1.03 11.47 -3.35
CA ARG A 22 0.54 12.83 -3.62
C ARG A 22 -0.43 12.89 -4.78
N ARG A 23 -0.12 12.23 -5.89
CA ARG A 23 -1.02 12.15 -7.06
C ARG A 23 -2.32 11.43 -6.73
N ALA A 24 -2.29 10.46 -5.81
CA ALA A 24 -3.46 9.80 -5.25
C ALA A 24 -4.23 10.65 -4.22
N GLY A 25 -3.77 11.87 -3.89
CA GLY A 25 -4.43 12.78 -2.95
C GLY A 25 -4.00 12.64 -1.49
N VAL A 26 -2.98 11.84 -1.21
CA VAL A 26 -2.49 11.59 0.15
C VAL A 26 -1.50 12.68 0.57
N THR A 27 -1.69 13.20 1.78
CA THR A 27 -0.84 14.22 2.38
C THR A 27 0.07 13.63 3.45
N ALA A 28 1.16 14.33 3.78
CA ALA A 28 2.13 13.88 4.77
C ALA A 28 1.48 13.65 6.15
N SER A 29 0.53 14.51 6.52
CA SER A 29 -0.24 14.41 7.77
C SER A 29 -1.09 13.15 7.89
N ARG A 30 -1.31 12.41 6.81
CA ARG A 30 -2.09 11.16 6.81
C ARG A 30 -1.23 9.91 6.83
N ILE A 31 0.08 10.01 6.66
CA ILE A 31 0.97 8.86 6.78
C ILE A 31 1.14 8.52 8.26
N THR A 32 0.67 7.34 8.66
CA THR A 32 0.71 6.91 10.07
C THR A 32 1.80 5.89 10.35
N GLN A 33 2.19 5.10 9.35
CA GLN A 33 3.25 4.12 9.51
C GLN A 33 3.90 3.83 8.15
N THR A 34 5.22 3.88 8.10
CA THR A 34 6.02 3.47 6.94
C THR A 34 7.06 2.44 7.37
N ASP A 35 7.54 2.56 8.60
CA ASP A 35 8.28 1.55 9.33
C ASP A 35 7.64 1.28 10.69
N GLY A 36 7.73 0.03 11.16
CA GLY A 36 7.12 -0.36 12.42
C GLY A 36 7.56 -1.75 12.87
N HIS A 37 8.19 -1.82 14.04
CA HIS A 37 8.62 -3.09 14.67
C HIS A 37 7.59 -3.67 15.66
N ALA A 38 6.36 -3.15 15.68
CA ALA A 38 5.32 -3.71 16.53
C ALA A 38 5.11 -5.18 16.18
N ARG A 39 4.95 -6.05 17.18
CA ARG A 39 4.86 -7.51 16.98
C ARG A 39 3.77 -7.92 15.98
N ALA A 40 2.71 -7.12 15.84
CA ALA A 40 1.61 -7.31 14.90
C ALA A 40 1.92 -6.83 13.46
N SER A 41 2.84 -5.88 13.26
CA SER A 41 3.23 -5.32 11.95
C SER A 41 4.59 -5.83 11.46
N LYS A 42 5.29 -6.62 12.28
CA LYS A 42 6.69 -6.99 12.09
C LYS A 42 7.01 -7.65 10.75
N LYS A 43 6.04 -8.29 10.08
CA LYS A 43 6.26 -8.90 8.76
C LYS A 43 5.94 -7.97 7.58
N THR A 44 5.23 -6.87 7.80
CA THR A 44 4.73 -6.00 6.73
C THR A 44 5.41 -4.63 6.74
N HIS A 45 5.76 -4.07 7.91
CA HIS A 45 6.41 -2.76 8.06
C HIS A 45 7.85 -2.81 8.57
N GLU A 46 8.54 -3.94 8.41
CA GLU A 46 10.00 -3.96 8.44
C GLU A 46 10.55 -3.39 7.12
N PHE A 47 11.77 -2.87 7.14
CA PHE A 47 12.46 -2.49 5.90
C PHE A 47 12.64 -3.70 4.99
N GLU A 48 12.66 -3.46 3.69
CA GLU A 48 13.08 -4.45 2.72
C GLU A 48 14.57 -4.78 2.88
N ALA A 49 14.97 -5.98 2.42
CA ALA A 49 16.37 -6.40 2.51
C ALA A 49 17.30 -5.56 1.60
N GLY A 50 16.76 -4.98 0.54
CA GLY A 50 17.50 -4.14 -0.41
C GLY A 50 17.42 -2.65 -0.08
N LEU A 51 18.19 -1.86 -0.83
CA LEU A 51 18.17 -0.40 -0.77
C LEU A 51 17.68 0.16 -2.11
N ILE A 52 16.97 1.29 -2.06
CA ILE A 52 16.67 2.11 -3.24
C ILE A 52 17.47 3.40 -3.11
N ASN A 53 18.35 3.67 -4.07
CA ASN A 53 19.25 4.84 -4.05
C ASN A 53 20.04 4.97 -2.73
N GLY A 54 20.50 3.84 -2.19
CA GLY A 54 21.27 3.79 -0.93
C GLY A 54 20.45 3.99 0.35
N ARG A 55 19.11 4.07 0.26
CA ARG A 55 18.21 4.24 1.41
C ARG A 55 17.39 2.98 1.67
N GLN A 56 17.17 2.70 2.95
CA GLN A 56 16.19 1.71 3.38
C GLN A 56 14.79 2.21 3.05
N TYR A 57 13.91 1.27 2.73
CA TYR A 57 12.53 1.54 2.39
C TYR A 57 11.63 0.40 2.87
N CYS A 58 10.35 0.67 2.95
CA CYS A 58 9.29 -0.31 3.10
C CYS A 58 8.33 -0.14 1.92
N ALA A 59 7.92 -1.25 1.29
CA ALA A 59 6.94 -1.17 0.22
C ALA A 59 5.50 -0.93 0.75
N ALA A 60 5.27 -0.98 2.06
CA ALA A 60 3.98 -0.74 2.68
C ALA A 60 3.91 0.59 3.43
N VAL A 61 2.74 1.22 3.38
CA VAL A 61 2.42 2.45 4.09
C VAL A 61 1.00 2.40 4.63
N ASP A 62 0.84 2.78 5.89
CA ASP A 62 -0.47 2.93 6.52
C ASP A 62 -0.90 4.40 6.45
N ILE A 63 -2.15 4.61 6.04
CA ILE A 63 -2.71 5.92 5.74
C ILE A 63 -3.96 6.12 6.59
N SER A 64 -3.98 7.18 7.39
CA SER A 64 -5.12 7.58 8.21
C SER A 64 -6.34 7.89 7.32
N VAL A 65 -7.50 7.39 7.74
CA VAL A 65 -8.81 7.70 7.13
C VAL A 65 -9.69 8.57 8.03
N HIS A 66 -9.10 9.23 9.03
CA HIS A 66 -9.84 10.05 9.97
C HIS A 66 -10.65 11.14 9.25
N GLY A 67 -11.95 11.22 9.55
CA GLY A 67 -12.87 12.18 8.93
C GLY A 67 -13.33 11.83 7.52
N MET A 68 -12.93 10.68 6.95
CA MET A 68 -13.36 10.24 5.62
C MET A 68 -14.65 9.41 5.69
N THR A 69 -15.46 9.53 4.65
CA THR A 69 -16.60 8.64 4.41
C THR A 69 -16.17 7.40 3.62
N ASP A 70 -17.00 6.34 3.64
CA ASP A 70 -16.75 5.14 2.82
C ASP A 70 -16.59 5.45 1.32
N LEU A 71 -17.32 6.44 0.80
CA LEU A 71 -17.18 6.89 -0.59
C LEU A 71 -15.80 7.51 -0.84
N MET A 72 -15.35 8.40 0.05
CA MET A 72 -14.02 9.02 -0.05
C MET A 72 -12.90 7.98 0.04
N ILE A 73 -13.05 6.98 0.91
CA ILE A 73 -12.09 5.87 1.04
C ILE A 73 -12.04 5.07 -0.27
N ARG A 74 -13.19 4.75 -0.88
CA ARG A 74 -13.25 4.06 -2.17
C ARG A 74 -12.60 4.86 -3.30
N ASP A 75 -12.87 6.16 -3.37
CA ASP A 75 -12.27 7.04 -4.36
C ASP A 75 -10.75 7.09 -4.22
N GLU A 76 -10.24 7.10 -2.98
CA GLU A 76 -8.82 7.02 -2.71
C GLU A 76 -8.21 5.66 -3.08
N LEU A 77 -8.90 4.54 -2.80
CA LEU A 77 -8.45 3.21 -3.25
C LEU A 77 -8.35 3.12 -4.78
N VAL A 78 -9.28 3.76 -5.50
CA VAL A 78 -9.21 3.88 -6.97
C VAL A 78 -8.00 4.72 -7.39
N ALA A 79 -7.74 5.85 -6.72
CA ALA A 79 -6.61 6.72 -7.03
C ALA A 79 -5.26 6.03 -6.77
N LEU A 80 -5.13 5.31 -5.65
CA LEU A 80 -3.95 4.51 -5.33
C LEU A 80 -3.70 3.42 -6.39
N ALA A 81 -4.73 2.68 -6.78
CA ALA A 81 -4.59 1.61 -7.77
C ALA A 81 -4.14 2.12 -9.15
N ARG A 82 -4.53 3.34 -9.54
CA ARG A 82 -4.06 3.99 -10.78
C ARG A 82 -2.56 4.29 -10.76
N GLU A 83 -1.99 4.50 -9.57
CA GLU A 83 -0.56 4.71 -9.35
C GLU A 83 0.21 3.40 -9.15
N GLY A 84 -0.44 2.24 -9.30
CA GLY A 84 0.17 0.94 -9.06
C GLY A 84 0.29 0.59 -7.57
N ILE A 85 -0.53 1.19 -6.71
CA ILE A 85 -0.53 0.92 -5.27
C ILE A 85 -1.75 0.06 -4.91
N ALA A 86 -1.51 -1.13 -4.35
CA ALA A 86 -2.54 -2.02 -3.85
C ALA A 86 -3.01 -1.57 -2.46
N GLY A 87 -4.21 -0.99 -2.38
CA GLY A 87 -4.80 -0.52 -1.12
C GLY A 87 -5.84 -1.48 -0.54
N PHE A 88 -5.77 -1.69 0.78
CA PHE A 88 -6.78 -2.35 1.59
C PHE A 88 -7.30 -1.39 2.65
N TYR A 89 -8.60 -1.07 2.64
CA TYR A 89 -9.22 -0.44 3.80
C TYR A 89 -9.35 -1.46 4.94
N ARG A 90 -8.70 -1.14 6.07
CA ARG A 90 -8.76 -1.87 7.33
C ARG A 90 -9.77 -1.18 8.24
N ALA A 91 -10.90 -1.84 8.50
CA ALA A 91 -11.95 -1.32 9.38
C ALA A 91 -12.24 -2.32 10.51
N PRO A 92 -12.28 -1.89 11.79
CA PRO A 92 -12.53 -2.80 12.91
C PRO A 92 -13.80 -3.62 12.73
N GLY A 93 -13.68 -4.95 12.87
CA GLY A 93 -14.79 -5.89 12.72
C GLY A 93 -15.22 -6.17 11.27
N LYS A 94 -14.47 -5.70 10.27
CA LYS A 94 -14.75 -5.92 8.84
C LYS A 94 -13.61 -6.67 8.18
N ASP A 95 -13.94 -7.54 7.23
CA ASP A 95 -12.98 -8.26 6.39
C ASP A 95 -11.85 -8.97 7.18
N GLY A 96 -12.14 -9.42 8.41
CA GLY A 96 -11.19 -10.09 9.31
C GLY A 96 -10.26 -9.16 10.11
N TRP A 97 -10.42 -7.83 10.02
CA TRP A 97 -9.58 -6.85 10.72
C TRP A 97 -10.09 -6.52 12.12
N SER A 98 -9.19 -6.43 13.10
CA SER A 98 -9.49 -6.09 14.51
C SER A 98 -8.70 -4.91 15.06
N GLY A 99 -7.77 -4.33 14.28
CA GLY A 99 -6.95 -3.19 14.70
C GLY A 99 -7.57 -1.83 14.40
N VAL A 100 -6.75 -0.77 14.51
CA VAL A 100 -7.16 0.62 14.21
C VAL A 100 -7.54 0.78 12.74
N GLN A 101 -8.50 1.67 12.46
CA GLN A 101 -8.93 1.95 11.09
C GLN A 101 -7.86 2.72 10.30
N HIS A 102 -7.54 2.27 9.09
CA HIS A 102 -6.61 2.92 8.16
C HIS A 102 -6.70 2.26 6.76
N ILE A 103 -6.08 2.84 5.75
CA ILE A 103 -5.75 2.12 4.51
C ILE A 103 -4.35 1.56 4.65
N HIS A 104 -4.21 0.25 4.51
CA HIS A 104 -2.92 -0.42 4.32
C HIS A 104 -2.62 -0.46 2.83
N ALA A 105 -1.60 0.28 2.40
CA ALA A 105 -1.27 0.45 0.99
C ALA A 105 0.12 -0.13 0.68
N ILE A 106 0.23 -0.88 -0.41
CA ILE A 106 1.46 -1.54 -0.85
C ILE A 106 1.85 -0.99 -2.23
N ASP A 107 2.98 -0.30 -2.32
CA ASP A 107 3.51 0.22 -3.57
C ASP A 107 4.13 -0.90 -4.41
N CYS A 108 3.43 -1.29 -5.47
CA CYS A 108 3.84 -2.38 -6.34
C CYS A 108 4.93 -1.97 -7.34
N ASN A 109 5.31 -0.69 -7.38
CA ASN A 109 6.45 -0.21 -8.16
C ASN A 109 7.79 -0.45 -7.46
N LEU A 110 7.79 -1.22 -6.37
CA LEU A 110 8.98 -1.54 -5.60
C LEU A 110 9.19 -3.05 -5.50
N PRO A 111 10.45 -3.53 -5.46
CA PRO A 111 10.73 -4.86 -4.97
C PRO A 111 10.23 -5.00 -3.53
N MET A 112 9.72 -6.17 -3.16
CA MET A 112 9.17 -6.37 -1.80
C MET A 112 9.35 -7.79 -1.28
N LYS A 113 9.35 -7.93 0.05
CA LYS A 113 9.38 -9.23 0.73
C LYS A 113 8.15 -10.08 0.46
N LEU A 114 8.31 -11.39 0.64
CA LEU A 114 7.28 -12.41 0.37
C LEU A 114 5.93 -12.09 1.03
N ALA A 115 5.93 -11.62 2.29
CA ALA A 115 4.69 -11.30 2.99
C ALA A 115 3.85 -10.22 2.28
N LEU A 116 4.50 -9.19 1.69
CA LEU A 116 3.79 -8.17 0.91
C LEU A 116 3.40 -8.70 -0.47
N ARG A 117 4.22 -9.55 -1.09
CA ARG A 117 3.88 -10.23 -2.36
C ARG A 117 2.61 -11.06 -2.21
N GLU A 118 2.48 -11.84 -1.13
CA GLU A 118 1.27 -12.62 -0.82
C GLU A 118 0.03 -11.73 -0.69
N GLN A 119 0.15 -10.55 -0.08
CA GLN A 119 -0.94 -9.59 0.01
C GLN A 119 -1.31 -9.00 -1.35
N VAL A 120 -0.35 -8.67 -2.20
CA VAL A 120 -0.62 -8.18 -3.56
C VAL A 120 -1.30 -9.27 -4.40
N HIS A 121 -0.87 -10.53 -4.27
CA HIS A 121 -1.56 -11.67 -4.88
C HIS A 121 -3.01 -11.76 -4.41
N ASP A 122 -3.26 -11.65 -3.11
CA ASP A 122 -4.62 -11.61 -2.58
C ASP A 122 -5.44 -10.46 -3.17
N TRP A 123 -4.87 -9.25 -3.24
CA TRP A 123 -5.52 -8.08 -3.82
C TRP A 123 -5.93 -8.33 -5.27
N LEU A 124 -5.03 -8.92 -6.08
CA LEU A 124 -5.28 -9.26 -7.49
C LEU A 124 -6.38 -10.32 -7.67
N HIS A 125 -6.66 -11.12 -6.64
CA HIS A 125 -7.72 -12.13 -6.61
C HIS A 125 -8.94 -11.71 -5.78
N GLY A 126 -9.04 -10.44 -5.38
CA GLY A 126 -10.19 -9.90 -4.65
C GLY A 126 -10.30 -10.38 -3.19
N LYS A 127 -9.18 -10.81 -2.59
CA LYS A 127 -9.08 -11.25 -1.20
C LYS A 127 -8.55 -10.15 -0.29
N ASN A 128 -8.66 -10.35 1.02
CA ASN A 128 -8.43 -9.31 2.03
C ASN A 128 -6.96 -9.08 2.42
N GLY A 129 -6.00 -9.85 1.88
CA GLY A 129 -4.58 -9.71 2.21
C GLY A 129 -4.27 -9.93 3.69
N LEU A 130 -5.10 -10.73 4.38
CA LEU A 130 -4.86 -11.20 5.75
C LEU A 130 -4.54 -12.69 5.72
N VAL A 131 -4.05 -13.22 6.83
CA VAL A 131 -3.67 -14.64 6.97
C VAL A 131 -4.80 -15.62 6.63
N ASN A 132 -6.07 -15.21 6.74
CA ASN A 132 -7.22 -16.04 6.39
C ASN A 132 -7.58 -16.03 4.90
N HIS A 133 -7.01 -15.12 4.10
CA HIS A 133 -7.22 -15.01 2.65
C HIS A 133 -8.70 -14.95 2.22
N GLU A 134 -9.57 -14.42 3.09
CA GLU A 134 -11.01 -14.33 2.82
C GLU A 134 -11.31 -13.29 1.74
N ALA A 135 -12.50 -13.39 1.14
CA ALA A 135 -12.97 -12.41 0.16
C ALA A 135 -13.03 -11.00 0.77
N TYR A 136 -12.48 -10.03 0.07
CA TYR A 136 -12.53 -8.62 0.47
C TYR A 136 -13.87 -8.01 0.06
N LYS A 137 -14.64 -7.44 1.00
CA LYS A 137 -16.03 -7.03 0.72
C LYS A 137 -16.20 -5.53 0.55
N PHE A 138 -15.30 -4.72 1.10
CA PHE A 138 -15.47 -3.27 1.13
C PHE A 138 -15.43 -2.61 -0.26
N TRP A 139 -14.50 -3.05 -1.11
CA TRP A 139 -14.27 -2.53 -2.45
C TRP A 139 -13.61 -3.60 -3.32
N GLN A 140 -13.90 -3.58 -4.62
CA GLN A 140 -13.29 -4.47 -5.61
C GLN A 140 -12.72 -3.64 -6.76
N PRO A 141 -11.46 -3.86 -7.16
CA PRO A 141 -10.86 -3.12 -8.26
C PRO A 141 -11.52 -3.48 -9.59
N CYS A 142 -11.70 -2.48 -10.46
CA CYS A 142 -12.06 -2.74 -11.86
C CYS A 142 -10.86 -3.34 -12.62
N ALA A 143 -11.11 -3.91 -13.80
CA ALA A 143 -10.07 -4.54 -14.62
C ALA A 143 -8.88 -3.61 -14.92
N THR A 144 -9.14 -2.32 -15.16
CA THR A 144 -8.07 -1.32 -15.40
C THR A 144 -7.20 -1.13 -14.15
N ALA A 145 -7.79 -0.99 -12.97
CA ALA A 145 -7.06 -0.86 -11.71
C ALA A 145 -6.23 -2.13 -11.43
N GLN A 146 -6.80 -3.32 -11.68
CA GLN A 146 -6.07 -4.58 -11.58
C GLN A 146 -4.88 -4.65 -12.53
N ALA A 147 -5.04 -4.19 -13.77
CA ALA A 147 -3.94 -4.16 -14.75
C ALA A 147 -2.81 -3.22 -14.33
N CYS A 148 -3.13 -2.02 -13.81
CA CYS A 148 -2.13 -1.08 -13.29
C CYS A 148 -1.28 -1.71 -12.18
N VAL A 149 -1.92 -2.27 -11.16
CA VAL A 149 -1.24 -2.92 -10.03
C VAL A 149 -0.45 -4.15 -10.49
N ARG A 150 -1.05 -5.02 -11.32
CA ARG A 150 -0.38 -6.22 -11.84
C ARG A 150 0.89 -5.88 -12.62
N ASN A 151 0.79 -4.92 -13.55
CA ASN A 151 1.92 -4.55 -14.39
C ASN A 151 3.06 -3.94 -13.56
N ALA A 152 2.74 -3.07 -12.60
CA ALA A 152 3.72 -2.53 -11.67
C ALA A 152 4.42 -3.64 -10.87
N PHE A 153 3.61 -4.53 -10.28
CA PHE A 153 4.07 -5.64 -9.44
C PHE A 153 5.04 -6.56 -10.18
N LEU A 154 4.64 -7.04 -11.36
CA LEU A 154 5.43 -7.98 -12.16
C LEU A 154 6.72 -7.37 -12.71
N ALA A 155 6.73 -6.06 -12.98
CA ALA A 155 7.94 -5.36 -13.42
C ALA A 155 9.03 -5.31 -12.33
N HIS A 156 8.65 -5.31 -11.06
CA HIS A 156 9.58 -5.15 -9.93
C HIS A 156 9.74 -6.43 -9.09
N ASN A 157 8.88 -7.43 -9.28
CA ASN A 157 8.91 -8.72 -8.60
C ASN A 157 8.82 -9.86 -9.64
N PRO A 158 9.83 -10.01 -10.52
CA PRO A 158 9.75 -10.88 -11.70
C PRO A 158 9.64 -12.38 -11.36
N ALA A 159 9.91 -12.78 -10.12
CA ALA A 159 9.69 -14.13 -9.64
C ALA A 159 8.20 -14.49 -9.47
N ASP A 160 7.29 -13.53 -9.65
CA ASP A 160 5.82 -13.72 -9.65
C ASP A 160 5.19 -13.74 -11.07
N ASN A 161 6.01 -13.66 -12.12
CA ASN A 161 5.54 -13.82 -13.51
C ASN A 161 5.07 -15.24 -13.81
#